data_AF-K0I7H2-F1
#
_entry.id   AF-K0I7H2-F1
#
_cell.length_a   1.000
_cell.length_b   1.000
_cell.length_c   1.000
_cell.angle_alpha   90.00
_cell.angle_beta   90.00
_cell.angle_gamma   90.00
#
_symmetry.space_group_name_H-M   'P 1'
#
loop_
_entity.id
_entity.type
_entity.pdbx_description
1 polymer ?
#
loop_
_entity_poly.entity_id
_entity_poly.type
_entity_poly.pdbx_seq_one_letter_code
_entity_poly.pdbx_strand_id
1 'polypeptide(L)'
;MNIADSEASVVIVAKTCGCTEKRKISYAFSQGYHDLCLDKKDIISAQLEACERLLKYAIEQNDRDALDQEIKELKMALDLMT
;
A
#
# COMPACT_ATOMS: atom_id res chain seq x y z
N MET A 1 -23.09 -4.83 -18.87
CA MET A 1 -22.10 -5.16 -17.83
C MET A 1 -21.82 -3.89 -17.06
N ASN A 2 -22.37 -3.75 -15.86
CA ASN A 2 -22.10 -2.60 -14.99
C ASN A 2 -21.43 -3.14 -13.74
N ILE A 3 -20.11 -3.29 -13.81
CA ILE A 3 -19.29 -3.28 -12.61
C ILE A 3 -18.79 -1.84 -12.54
N ALA A 4 -19.55 -1.00 -11.85
CA ALA A 4 -19.00 0.22 -11.29
C ALA A 4 -18.12 -0.22 -10.11
N ASP A 5 -16.98 -0.84 -10.41
CA ASP A 5 -15.87 -0.83 -9.48
C ASP A 5 -15.52 0.65 -9.41
N SER A 6 -15.88 1.28 -8.30
CA SER A 6 -15.45 2.63 -8.03
C SER A 6 -13.93 2.54 -7.96
N GLU A 7 -13.27 2.74 -9.09
CA GLU A 7 -11.84 2.91 -9.22
C GLU A 7 -11.51 4.19 -8.45
N ALA A 8 -11.49 4.09 -7.13
CA ALA A 8 -10.84 5.07 -6.28
C ALA A 8 -9.45 5.19 -6.87
N SER A 9 -9.17 6.33 -7.48
CA SER A 9 -7.98 6.55 -8.29
C SER A 9 -6.77 6.11 -7.47
N VAL A 10 -6.20 4.96 -7.82
CA VAL A 10 -5.19 4.31 -6.97
C VAL A 10 -3.93 5.12 -7.08
N VAL A 11 -3.67 5.97 -6.09
CA VAL A 11 -2.50 6.86 -6.10
C VAL A 11 -1.21 6.05 -5.99
N ILE A 12 -1.19 5.09 -5.08
CA ILE A 12 -0.03 4.23 -4.80
C ILE A 12 -0.42 2.76 -4.94
N VAL A 13 0.43 1.99 -5.61
CA VAL A 13 0.34 0.53 -5.72
C VAL A 13 1.43 -0.08 -4.86
N ALA A 14 1.06 -1.01 -3.98
CA ALA A 14 1.98 -1.82 -3.20
C ALA A 14 2.20 -3.18 -3.89
N LYS A 15 3.42 -3.71 -3.78
CA LYS A 15 3.79 -5.06 -4.23
C LYS A 15 4.70 -5.74 -3.21
N THR A 16 4.50 -7.03 -2.99
CA THR A 16 5.45 -7.86 -2.25
C THR A 16 6.58 -8.28 -3.20
N CYS A 17 7.81 -8.07 -2.78
CA CYS A 17 9.02 -8.39 -3.54
C CYS A 17 10.05 -9.07 -2.64
N GLY A 18 10.88 -9.95 -3.21
CA GLY A 18 11.97 -10.61 -2.51
C GLY A 18 11.81 -12.12 -2.40
N CYS A 19 12.93 -12.80 -2.12
CA CYS A 19 12.94 -14.24 -1.89
C CYS A 19 12.33 -14.58 -0.51
N THR A 20 11.91 -15.83 -0.33
CA THR A 20 11.14 -16.37 0.81
C THR A 20 11.61 -15.92 2.20
N GLU A 21 12.89 -15.62 2.38
CA GLU A 21 13.48 -15.27 3.69
C GLU A 21 13.41 -13.76 4.02
N LYS A 22 13.24 -12.89 3.02
CA LYS A 22 13.19 -11.42 3.19
C LYS A 22 12.18 -10.80 2.24
N ARG A 23 10.89 -10.99 2.55
CA ARG A 23 9.80 -10.27 1.87
C ARG A 23 9.87 -8.78 2.22
N LYS A 24 9.76 -7.92 1.22
CA LYS A 24 9.73 -6.47 1.33
C LYS A 24 8.51 -5.94 0.58
N ILE A 25 7.98 -4.81 1.03
CA ILE A 25 6.93 -4.10 0.30
C ILE A 25 7.56 -2.99 -0.52
N SER A 26 7.20 -2.92 -1.80
CA SER A 26 7.61 -1.86 -2.72
C SER A 26 6.40 -1.05 -3.15
N TYR A 27 6.56 0.27 -3.21
CA TYR A 27 5.51 1.20 -3.58
C TYR A 27 5.84 1.86 -4.92
N ALA A 28 4.83 2.06 -5.75
CA ALA A 28 4.94 2.84 -6.97
C ALA A 28 3.70 3.73 -7.13
N PHE A 29 3.88 4.95 -7.59
CA PHE A 29 2.76 5.79 -8.03
C PHE A 29 2.15 5.19 -9.29
N SER A 30 0.82 5.21 -9.39
CA SER A 30 0.18 4.81 -10.65
C SER A 30 0.31 5.90 -11.72
N GLN A 31 0.09 5.53 -12.97
CA GLN A 31 0.40 6.39 -14.12
C GLN A 31 -0.47 7.67 -14.09
N GLY A 32 0.15 8.86 -14.20
CA GLY A 32 -0.57 10.14 -14.35
C GLY A 32 -0.46 11.12 -13.19
N TYR A 33 0.25 10.77 -12.11
CA TYR A 33 0.38 11.63 -10.92
C TYR A 33 1.60 12.56 -10.90
N HIS A 34 1.99 13.08 -12.07
CA HIS A 34 3.14 14.00 -12.18
C HIS A 34 2.89 15.40 -11.60
N ASP A 35 1.64 15.73 -11.27
CA ASP A 35 1.22 17.07 -10.81
C ASP A 35 0.63 17.08 -9.38
N LEU A 36 0.59 15.93 -8.70
CA LEU A 36 0.03 15.88 -7.34
C LEU A 36 1.05 16.38 -6.31
N CYS A 37 0.69 17.46 -5.62
CA CYS A 37 1.35 17.85 -4.37
C CYS A 37 0.69 17.06 -3.22
N LEU A 38 1.34 15.98 -2.76
CA LEU A 38 0.88 15.18 -1.63
C LEU A 38 1.76 15.45 -0.42
N ASP A 39 1.14 15.75 0.72
CA ASP A 39 1.85 15.79 1.98
C ASP A 39 2.27 14.39 2.41
N LYS A 40 3.27 14.31 3.29
CA LYS A 40 3.77 13.03 3.81
C LYS A 40 2.66 12.19 4.44
N LYS A 41 1.69 12.85 5.08
CA LYS A 41 0.52 12.21 5.68
C LYS A 41 -0.35 11.53 4.63
N ASP A 42 -0.59 12.18 3.49
CA ASP A 42 -1.35 11.61 2.39
C ASP A 42 -0.62 10.44 1.73
N ILE A 43 0.71 10.54 1.59
CA ILE A 43 1.54 9.46 1.07
C ILE A 43 1.44 8.21 1.96
N ILE A 44 1.61 8.37 3.27
CA ILE A 44 1.53 7.25 4.23
C ILE A 44 0.12 6.65 4.25
N SER A 45 -0.92 7.49 4.18
CA SER A 45 -2.31 7.03 4.11
C SER A 45 -2.56 6.22 2.83
N ALA A 46 -2.08 6.69 1.68
CA ALA A 46 -2.20 5.97 0.41
C ALA A 46 -1.38 4.66 0.39
N GLN A 47 -0.22 4.61 1.03
CA GLN A 47 0.55 3.38 1.22
C GLN A 47 -0.21 2.36 2.09
N LEU A 48 -0.85 2.83 3.16
CA LEU A 48 -1.64 2.00 4.06
C LEU A 48 -2.84 1.38 3.34
N GLU A 49 -3.59 2.17 2.58
CA GLU A 49 -4.68 1.68 1.73
C GLU A 49 -4.18 0.67 0.69
N ALA A 50 -3.01 0.92 0.08
CA ALA A 50 -2.41 0.01 -0.89
C ALA A 50 -2.02 -1.34 -0.26
N CYS A 51 -1.45 -1.33 0.96
CA CYS A 51 -1.11 -2.53 1.71
C CYS A 51 -2.36 -3.30 2.14
N GLU A 52 -3.39 -2.63 2.67
CA GLU A 52 -4.66 -3.27 3.04
C GLU A 52 -5.37 -3.88 1.81
N ARG A 53 -5.26 -3.23 0.64
CA ARG A 53 -5.75 -3.80 -0.62
C ARG A 53 -4.93 -5.02 -1.03
N LEU A 54 -3.60 -4.97 -0.97
CA LEU A 54 -2.75 -6.10 -1.34
C LEU A 54 -2.98 -7.31 -0.42
N LEU A 55 -3.21 -7.07 0.87
CA LEU A 55 -3.47 -8.12 1.87
C LEU A 55 -4.70 -8.98 1.50
N LYS A 56 -5.74 -8.37 0.91
CA LYS A 56 -6.94 -9.08 0.44
C LYS A 56 -6.63 -10.12 -0.65
N TYR A 57 -5.55 -9.93 -1.41
CA TYR A 57 -5.14 -10.80 -2.50
C TYR A 57 -3.91 -11.65 -2.17
N ALA A 58 -3.29 -11.46 -1.00
CA ALA A 58 -2.10 -12.19 -0.58
C ALA A 58 -2.44 -13.66 -0.27
N ILE A 59 -1.82 -14.59 -1.01
CA ILE A 59 -2.00 -16.04 -0.85
C ILE A 59 -0.94 -16.61 0.10
N GLU A 60 0.32 -16.18 -0.06
CA GLU A 60 1.44 -16.70 0.71
C GLU A 60 1.45 -16.15 2.14
N GLN A 61 1.70 -17.01 3.13
CA GLN A 61 1.76 -16.59 4.53
C GLN A 61 2.88 -15.58 4.78
N ASN A 62 4.04 -15.73 4.13
CA ASN A 62 5.14 -14.78 4.25
C ASN A 62 4.78 -13.38 3.70
N ASP A 63 3.93 -13.32 2.67
CA ASP A 63 3.44 -12.05 2.14
C ASP A 63 2.47 -11.39 3.11
N ARG A 64 1.58 -12.18 3.73
CA ARG A 64 0.66 -11.68 4.76
C ARG A 64 1.39 -11.15 5.98
N ASP A 65 2.41 -11.86 6.44
CA ASP A 65 3.21 -11.47 7.61
C ASP A 65 3.97 -10.16 7.34
N ALA A 66 4.62 -10.06 6.18
CA ALA A 66 5.29 -8.83 5.76
C ALA A 66 4.31 -7.65 5.61
N LEU A 67 3.10 -7.90 5.11
CA LEU A 67 2.06 -6.87 4.99
C LEU A 67 1.50 -6.43 6.33
N ASP A 68 1.25 -7.34 7.27
CA ASP A 68 0.75 -7.01 8.60
C ASP A 68 1.76 -6.16 9.37
N GLN A 69 3.04 -6.54 9.29
CA GLN A 69 4.14 -5.78 9.87
C GLN A 69 4.24 -4.37 9.27
N GLU A 70 4.23 -4.25 7.94
CA GLU A 70 4.27 -2.97 7.25
C GLU A 70 3.05 -2.08 7.59
N ILE A 71 1.84 -2.66 7.65
CA ILE A 71 0.63 -1.92 8.04
C ILE A 71 0.76 -1.37 9.45
N LYS A 72 1.33 -2.14 10.39
CA LYS A 72 1.57 -1.66 11.76
C LYS A 72 2.55 -0.49 11.78
N GLU A 73 3.65 -0.59 11.04
CA GLU A 73 4.66 0.49 10.96
C GLU A 73 4.09 1.77 10.36
N LEU A 74 3.33 1.66 9.26
CA LEU A 74 2.65 2.80 8.64
C LEU A 74 1.62 3.44 9.59
N LYS A 75 0.85 2.63 10.33
CA LYS A 75 -0.10 3.13 11.35
C LYS A 75 0.61 3.90 12.45
N MET A 76 1.73 3.39 12.96
CA MET A 76 2.54 4.07 13.97
C MET A 76 3.15 5.38 13.43
N ALA A 77 3.64 5.37 12.19
CA ALA A 77 4.17 6.56 11.55
C ALA A 77 3.10 7.65 11.37
N LEU A 78 1.86 7.26 11.04
CA LEU A 78 0.75 8.19 10.89
C LEU A 78 0.29 8.78 12.22
N ASP A 79 0.27 7.96 13.28
CA ASP A 79 -0.04 8.39 14.66
C ASP A 79 0.95 9.45 15.16
N LEU A 80 2.25 9.27 14.88
CA LEU A 80 3.29 10.23 15.25
C LEU A 80 3.18 11.59 14.51
N MET A 81 2.40 11.65 13.43
CA MET A 81 2.14 12.87 12.64
C MET A 81 0.82 13.57 13.02
N THR A 82 0.11 13.05 14.03
CA THR A 82 -1.13 13.64 14.57
C THR A 82 -0.86 14.45 15.83
#